data_AF-A0A8J4FLG0-F1
#
_entry.id   AF-A0A8J4FLG0-F1
#
_cell.length_a   1.000
_cell.length_b   1.000
_cell.length_c   1.000
_cell.angle_alpha   90.00
_cell.angle_beta   90.00
_cell.angle_gamma   90.00
#
_symmetry.space_group_name_H-M   'P 1'
#
loop_
_entity.id
_entity.type
_entity.pdbx_description
1 polymer ?
#
loop_
_entity_poly.entity_id
_entity_poly.type
_entity_poly.pdbx_seq_one_letter_code
_entity_poly.pdbx_strand_id
1 'polypeptide(L)'
;ERQLGIPISPLFDRSKQGVSKSQVGFYDFLALPLVHALCSAFPGTQQLMNCFLGNYHYWRSVEGNGTLPHGAAAPKRTSISLRPEVSISPPVDPEKGKGP
;
A
#
# COMPACT_ATOMS: atom_id res chain seq x y z
N GLU A 1 -4.41 12.97 22.57
CA GLU A 1 -3.24 12.96 23.48
C GLU A 1 -2.70 14.36 23.73
N ARG A 2 -2.18 15.07 22.72
CA ARG A 2 -1.59 16.43 22.88
C ARG A 2 -2.52 17.46 23.56
N GLN A 3 -3.77 17.59 23.11
CA GLN A 3 -4.75 18.52 23.71
C GLN A 3 -5.18 18.13 25.13
N LEU A 4 -5.06 16.84 25.47
CA LEU A 4 -5.41 16.30 26.78
C LEU A 4 -4.22 16.30 27.74
N GLY A 5 -3.04 16.77 27.31
CA GLY A 5 -1.82 16.80 28.14
C GLY A 5 -1.24 15.43 28.49
N ILE A 6 -1.74 14.35 27.88
CA ILE A 6 -1.26 12.98 28.14
C ILE A 6 -0.10 12.61 27.20
N PRO A 7 0.79 11.67 27.60
CA PRO A 7 1.87 11.19 26.75
C PRO A 7 1.34 10.74 25.39
N ILE A 8 1.95 11.25 24.31
CA ILE A 8 1.58 10.86 22.94
C ILE A 8 2.09 9.44 22.68
N SER A 9 1.22 8.58 22.17
CA SER A 9 1.54 7.20 21.86
C SER A 9 2.73 7.11 20.90
N PRO A 10 3.59 6.10 21.04
CA PRO A 10 4.72 5.89 20.13
C PRO A 10 4.27 5.90 18.66
N LEU A 11 4.99 6.61 17.80
CA LEU A 11 4.69 6.84 16.37
C LEU A 11 3.53 7.81 16.05
N PHE A 12 2.75 8.25 17.03
CA PHE A 12 1.63 9.19 16.81
C PHE A 12 2.03 10.67 16.86
N ASP A 13 3.28 10.97 17.22
CA ASP A 13 3.80 12.34 17.27
C ASP A 13 4.53 12.73 15.98
N ARG A 14 3.87 13.46 15.09
CA ARG A 14 4.48 13.97 13.85
C ARG A 14 5.61 14.98 14.10
N SER A 15 5.68 15.59 15.28
CA SER A 15 6.79 16.48 15.64
C SER A 15 8.08 15.74 16.00
N LYS A 16 7.98 14.44 16.29
CA LYS A 16 9.14 13.57 16.48
C LYS A 16 9.47 12.87 15.17
N GLN A 17 10.65 13.13 14.63
CA GLN A 17 11.18 12.34 13.50
C GLN A 17 11.39 10.89 13.94
N GLY A 18 10.91 9.92 13.16
CA GLY A 18 11.08 8.51 13.54
C GLY A 18 10.36 7.46 12.70
N VAL A 19 9.46 7.85 11.79
CA VAL A 19 8.72 6.90 10.93
C VAL A 19 9.67 5.92 10.25
N SER A 20 10.76 6.43 9.67
CA SER A 20 11.81 5.67 8.99
C SER A 20 12.55 4.66 9.87
N LYS A 21 12.87 5.00 11.13
CA LYS A 21 13.55 4.09 12.07
C LYS A 21 12.68 2.89 12.45
N SER A 22 11.35 3.05 12.40
CA SER A 22 10.42 1.97 12.72
C SER A 22 10.03 1.10 11.52
N GLN A 23 10.34 1.51 10.28
CA GLN A 23 9.88 0.78 9.09
C GLN A 23 10.52 -0.60 8.95
N VAL A 24 11.85 -0.71 9.11
CA VAL A 24 12.55 -2.00 8.97
C VAL A 24 11.99 -3.04 9.95
N GLY A 25 11.87 -2.67 11.23
CA GLY A 25 11.27 -3.53 12.24
C GLY A 25 9.80 -3.89 11.94
N PHE A 26 9.01 -2.96 11.40
CA PHE A 26 7.64 -3.28 10.95
C PHE A 26 7.62 -4.36 9.86
N TYR A 27 8.53 -4.31 8.89
CA TYR A 27 8.63 -5.34 7.86
C TYR A 27 9.09 -6.68 8.43
N ASP A 28 10.14 -6.70 9.26
CA ASP A 28 10.72 -7.92 9.82
C ASP A 28 9.72 -8.70 10.68
N PHE A 29 8.97 -8.00 11.54
CA PHE A 29 8.13 -8.65 12.55
C PHE A 29 6.65 -8.76 12.17
N LEU A 30 6.15 -7.91 11.27
CA LEU A 30 4.72 -7.90 10.92
C LEU A 30 4.48 -8.11 9.43
N ALA A 31 5.04 -7.24 8.58
CA ALA A 31 4.61 -7.15 7.19
C ALA A 31 5.04 -8.38 6.36
N LEU A 32 6.32 -8.78 6.42
CA LEU A 32 6.83 -9.91 5.64
C LEU A 32 6.24 -11.25 6.09
N PRO A 33 6.13 -11.56 7.41
CA PRO A 33 5.44 -12.77 7.85
C PRO A 33 3.99 -12.86 7.35
N LEU A 34 3.25 -11.75 7.41
CA LEU A 34 1.86 -11.70 6.95
C LEU A 34 1.73 -11.93 5.44
N VAL A 35 2.53 -11.23 4.64
CA VAL A 35 2.48 -11.35 3.17
C VAL A 35 3.00 -12.71 2.72
N HIS A 36 3.97 -13.29 3.42
CA HIS A 36 4.43 -14.64 3.15
C HIS A 36 3.29 -15.64 3.31
N ALA A 37 2.59 -15.62 4.45
CA ALA A 37 1.44 -16.50 4.69
C ALA A 37 0.35 -16.32 3.62
N LEU A 38 0.05 -15.09 3.23
CA LEU A 38 -0.91 -14.78 2.17
C LEU A 38 -0.48 -15.37 0.81
N CYS A 39 0.77 -15.16 0.41
CA CYS A 39 1.28 -15.63 -0.88
C CYS A 39 1.45 -17.15 -0.94
N SER A 40 1.69 -17.80 0.21
CA SER A 40 1.66 -19.26 0.32
C SER A 40 0.24 -19.82 0.15
N ALA A 41 -0.77 -19.16 0.69
CA ALA A 41 -2.17 -19.57 0.54
C ALA A 41 -2.73 -19.28 -0.85
N PHE A 42 -2.28 -18.20 -1.50
CA PHE A 42 -2.74 -17.77 -2.82
C PHE A 42 -1.55 -17.54 -3.76
N PRO A 43 -1.06 -18.59 -4.45
CA PRO A 43 0.12 -18.49 -5.33
C PRO A 43 0.01 -17.44 -6.44
N GLY A 44 -1.20 -17.03 -6.85
CA GLY A 44 -1.39 -15.94 -7.81
C GLY A 44 -0.95 -14.55 -7.29
N THR A 45 -0.63 -14.43 -6.01
CA THR A 45 -0.27 -13.15 -5.36
C THR A 45 1.24 -12.93 -5.20
N GLN A 46 2.11 -13.76 -5.78
CA GLN A 46 3.57 -13.64 -5.60
C GLN A 46 4.13 -12.26 -5.97
N GLN A 47 3.51 -11.55 -6.92
CA GLN A 47 3.90 -10.18 -7.25
C GLN A 47 3.75 -9.20 -6.06
N LEU A 48 2.82 -9.46 -5.15
CA LEU A 48 2.67 -8.69 -3.91
C LEU A 48 3.91 -8.85 -3.01
N MET A 49 4.42 -10.08 -2.87
CA MET A 49 5.65 -10.34 -2.11
C MET A 49 6.84 -9.58 -2.70
N ASN A 50 6.99 -9.59 -4.02
CA ASN A 50 8.07 -8.86 -4.70
C ASN A 50 8.02 -7.35 -4.42
N CYS A 51 6.82 -6.74 -4.44
CA CYS A 51 6.64 -5.34 -4.08
C CYS A 51 7.03 -5.06 -2.62
N PHE A 52 6.65 -5.94 -1.69
CA PHE A 52 6.98 -5.77 -0.27
C PHE A 52 8.48 -5.88 -0.01
N LEU A 53 9.16 -6.85 -0.65
CA LEU A 53 10.62 -6.99 -0.57
C LEU A 53 11.33 -5.76 -1.15
N GLY A 54 10.87 -5.23 -2.29
CA GLY A 54 11.41 -4.00 -2.87
C GLY A 54 11.32 -2.81 -1.91
N ASN A 55 10.17 -2.62 -1.26
CA ASN A 55 10.00 -1.57 -0.26
C ASN A 55 10.87 -1.81 0.97
N TYR A 56 10.97 -3.06 1.43
CA TYR A 56 11.82 -3.42 2.57
C TYR A 56 13.29 -3.07 2.33
N HIS A 57 13.83 -3.45 1.17
CA HIS A 57 15.21 -3.12 0.80
C HIS A 57 15.46 -1.62 0.73
N TYR A 58 14.49 -0.84 0.23
CA TYR A 58 14.56 0.61 0.28
C TYR A 58 14.64 1.13 1.71
N TRP A 59 13.80 0.64 2.63
CA TRP A 59 13.85 1.09 4.02
C TRP A 59 15.12 0.67 4.75
N ARG A 60 15.68 -0.51 4.43
CA ARG A 60 17.00 -0.94 4.92
C ARG A 60 18.13 -0.02 4.46
N SER A 61 18.09 0.45 3.21
CA SER A 61 19.11 1.39 2.71
C SER A 61 18.96 2.78 3.32
N VAL A 62 17.74 3.27 3.51
CA VAL A 62 17.46 4.54 4.19
C VAL A 62 17.93 4.51 5.66
N GLU A 63 17.73 3.39 6.35
CA GLU A 63 18.21 3.20 7.72
C GLU A 63 19.75 3.20 7.80
N GLY A 64 20.43 2.46 6.91
CA GLY A 64 21.89 2.37 6.87
C GLY A 64 22.60 3.68 6.49
N ASN A 65 21.96 4.53 5.68
CA ASN A 65 22.56 5.78 5.18
C ASN A 65 22.31 6.99 6.08
N GLY A 66 21.58 6.85 7.19
CA GLY A 66 21.24 7.94 8.14
C GLY A 66 20.46 9.12 7.55
N THR A 67 20.18 9.09 6.24
CA THR A 67 19.53 10.16 5.50
C THR A 67 18.05 9.82 5.42
N LEU A 68 17.26 10.45 6.28
CA LEU A 68 15.80 10.29 6.26
C LEU A 68 15.24 11.21 5.19
N PRO A 69 14.66 10.70 4.09
CA PRO A 69 13.95 11.55 3.15
C PRO A 69 12.74 12.16 3.88
N HIS A 70 12.80 13.47 4.09
CA HIS A 70 11.66 14.26 4.55
C HIS A 70 10.50 14.05 3.57
N GLY A 71 9.46 13.34 4.01
CA GLY A 71 8.30 13.01 3.16
C GLY A 71 8.61 11.93 2.13
N ALA A 72 9.07 10.76 2.58
CA ALA A 72 9.26 9.58 1.74
C ALA A 72 8.01 9.26 0.91
N ALA A 73 7.99 9.76 -0.33
CA ALA A 73 7.04 9.34 -1.33
C ALA A 73 7.29 7.85 -1.56
N ALA A 74 6.28 7.03 -1.29
CA ALA A 74 6.27 5.64 -1.70
C ALA A 74 6.71 5.53 -3.17
N PRO A 75 7.45 4.46 -3.57
CA PRO A 75 7.92 4.31 -4.94
C PRO A 75 6.76 4.54 -5.90
N LYS A 76 7.01 5.35 -6.94
CA LYS A 76 5.96 5.77 -7.89
C LYS A 76 5.26 4.53 -8.40
N ARG A 77 3.98 4.41 -8.03
CA ARG A 77 3.08 3.33 -8.46
C ARG A 77 3.07 3.32 -9.99
N THR A 78 3.77 2.37 -10.61
CA THR A 78 3.50 2.02 -12.00
C THR A 78 2.08 1.48 -12.02
N SER A 79 1.17 2.17 -12.70
CA SER A 79 -0.23 1.78 -12.79
C SER A 79 -0.33 0.40 -13.43
N ILE A 80 -0.50 -0.63 -12.61
CA ILE A 80 -1.01 -1.91 -13.08
C ILE A 80 -2.48 -1.68 -13.44
N SER A 81 -2.75 -1.61 -14.73
CA SER A 81 -4.10 -1.56 -15.30
C SER A 81 -4.75 -2.94 -15.12
N LEU A 82 -5.32 -3.18 -13.94
CA LEU A 82 -6.26 -4.28 -13.75
C LEU A 82 -7.64 -3.77 -14.14
N ARG A 83 -7.93 -3.76 -15.44
CA ARG A 83 -9.29 -3.80 -15.95
C ARG A 83 -9.48 -5.16 -16.62
N PRO A 84 -10.34 -6.06 -16.11
CA PRO A 84 -11.02 -6.97 -17.01
C PRO A 84 -12.00 -6.12 -17.82
N GLU A 85 -11.83 -6.11 -19.13
CA GLU A 85 -12.81 -5.54 -20.05
C GLU A 85 -14.11 -6.35 -19.91
N VAL A 86 -15.07 -5.84 -19.15
CA VAL A 86 -16.45 -6.31 -19.21
C VAL A 86 -17.16 -5.39 -20.19
N SER A 87 -17.16 -5.81 -21.46
CA SER A 87 -18.00 -5.26 -22.51
C SER A 87 -19.46 -5.57 -22.18
N ILE A 88 -20.13 -4.62 -21.52
CA ILE A 88 -21.59 -4.61 -21.42
C ILE A 88 -22.09 -3.75 -22.59
N SER A 89 -22.65 -4.41 -23.60
CA SER A 89 -23.41 -3.75 -24.66
C SER A 89 -24.55 -2.93 -24.05
N PRO A 90 -24.84 -1.73 -24.55
CA PRO A 90 -25.96 -0.94 -24.05
C PRO A 90 -27.29 -1.68 -24.28
N PRO A 91 -28.27 -1.52 -23.37
CA PRO A 91 -29.60 -2.11 -23.56
C PRO A 91 -30.29 -1.52 -24.79
N VAL A 92 -30.88 -2.39 -25.61
CA VAL A 92 -31.80 -2.02 -26.70
C VAL A 92 -33.03 -1.35 -26.08
N ASP A 93 -33.29 -0.11 -26.47
CA ASP A 93 -34.54 0.59 -26.15
C ASP A 93 -35.73 -0.14 -26.78
N PRO A 94 -36.80 -0.45 -26.04
CA PRO A 94 -38.00 -1.02 -26.63
C PRO A 94 -38.73 0.02 -27.48
N GLU A 95 -38.94 -0.33 -28.75
CA GLU A 95 -39.78 0.38 -29.72
C GLU A 95 -41.07 0.94 -29.10
N LYS A 96 -41.24 2.27 -29.17
CA LYS A 96 -42.56 2.89 -29.17
C LYS A 96 -43.13 2.80 -30.59
N GLY A 97 -43.78 1.68 -30.87
CA GLY A 97 -44.79 1.61 -31.92
C GLY A 97 -46.05 2.35 -31.48
N LYS A 98 -46.40 3.46 -32.15
CA LYS A 98 -47.80 3.89 -32.30
C LYS A 98 -47.95 4.87 -33.48
N GLY A 99 -48.33 4.33 -34.63
CA GLY A 99 -49.21 5.06 -35.58
C GLY A 99 -50.65 5.10 -35.03
N PRO A 100 -51.64 5.62 -35.77
CA PRO A 100 -51.66 5.99 -37.18
C PRO A 100 -51.52 7.50 -37.46
#